data_AF-A7AQV4-F1
#
_entry.id   AF-A7AQV4-F1
#
_cell.length_a   1.000
_cell.length_b   1.000
_cell.length_c   1.000
_cell.angle_alpha   90.00
_cell.angle_beta   90.00
_cell.angle_gamma   90.00
#
_symmetry.space_group_name_H-M   'P 1'
#
loop_
_entity.id
_entity.type
_entity.pdbx_description
1 polymer ?
#
loop_
_entity_poly.entity_id
_entity_poly.type
_entity_poly.pdbx_seq_one_letter_code
_entity_poly.pdbx_strand_id
1 'polypeptide(L)'
;MNGHSWDTKVYKFDRKAHPKGPKIITAKTMMGRNPAMIINLAVKRMLPRNKLRPFWYRRLFVYGGALHPHWNIPQVVVPVVPEKAKSDIVNSIATSEGSKQQLQPIGMMEGPKNCRSVFECFTLYTRIASRSEPNPETSYNGS
;
A
#
# COMPACT_ATOMS: atom_id res chain seq x y z
N MET A 1 0.85 8.59 -17.30
CA MET A 1 2.25 8.92 -17.65
C MET A 1 2.91 7.65 -18.11
N ASN A 2 3.62 7.66 -19.23
CA ASN A 2 4.19 6.44 -19.81
C ASN A 2 5.50 6.09 -19.09
N GLY A 3 5.96 4.84 -19.19
CA GLY A 3 7.08 4.30 -18.41
C GLY A 3 8.38 5.13 -18.48
N HIS A 4 8.68 5.78 -19.61
CA HIS A 4 9.88 6.61 -19.76
C HIS A 4 9.69 8.06 -19.26
N SER A 5 8.46 8.55 -19.11
CA SER A 5 8.18 9.97 -18.87
C SER A 5 8.75 10.51 -17.54
N TRP A 6 8.97 9.66 -16.55
CA TRP A 6 9.49 10.06 -15.23
C TRP A 6 10.98 10.39 -15.23
N ASP A 7 11.76 9.71 -16.07
CA ASP A 7 13.20 9.92 -16.19
C ASP A 7 13.52 11.04 -17.18
N THR A 8 12.75 11.16 -18.27
CA THR A 8 12.97 12.21 -19.30
C THR A 8 12.49 13.59 -18.86
N LYS A 9 11.41 13.68 -18.07
CA LYS A 9 10.81 14.97 -17.74
C LYS A 9 11.66 15.72 -16.73
N VAL A 10 12.08 16.91 -17.10
CA VAL A 10 12.98 17.75 -16.29
C VAL A 10 12.32 19.10 -15.97
N TYR A 11 12.45 19.51 -14.72
CA TYR A 11 12.01 20.81 -14.22
C TYR A 11 13.22 21.71 -13.97
N LYS A 12 13.19 22.91 -14.56
CA LYS A 12 14.21 23.96 -14.37
C LYS A 12 13.68 25.03 -13.43
N PHE A 13 14.49 25.41 -12.46
CA PHE A 13 14.22 26.50 -11.52
C PHE A 13 15.29 27.57 -11.65
N ASP A 14 14.88 28.71 -12.18
CA ASP A 14 15.77 29.85 -12.37
C ASP A 14 16.14 30.46 -11.01
N ARG A 15 17.41 30.78 -10.89
CA ARG A 15 18.05 31.25 -9.67
C ARG A 15 18.69 32.60 -9.96
N LYS A 16 18.15 33.69 -9.39
CA LYS A 16 18.70 35.03 -9.61
C LYS A 16 20.11 35.12 -9.01
N ALA A 17 21.08 35.61 -9.79
CA ALA A 17 22.46 35.89 -9.37
C ALA A 17 23.25 34.70 -8.78
N HIS A 18 22.91 33.44 -9.13
CA HIS A 18 23.68 32.28 -8.68
C HIS A 18 24.71 31.84 -9.75
N PRO A 19 26.02 31.72 -9.41
CA PRO A 19 27.07 31.40 -10.38
C PRO A 19 26.92 30.01 -11.01
N LYS A 20 26.24 29.07 -10.31
CA LYS A 20 26.01 27.70 -10.78
C LYS A 20 24.80 27.55 -11.72
N GLY A 21 24.13 28.65 -12.07
CA GLY A 21 22.98 28.62 -12.98
C GLY A 21 21.68 28.05 -12.38
N PRO A 22 20.70 27.68 -13.24
CA PRO A 22 19.40 27.20 -12.80
C PRO A 22 19.50 25.81 -12.16
N LYS A 23 18.66 25.55 -11.16
CA LYS A 23 18.55 24.21 -10.54
C LYS A 23 17.71 23.32 -11.45
N ILE A 24 18.30 22.22 -11.91
CA ILE A 24 17.65 21.24 -12.76
C ILE A 24 17.28 20.01 -11.91
N ILE A 25 16.03 19.58 -11.95
CA ILE A 25 15.52 18.43 -11.17
C ILE A 25 14.69 17.53 -12.09
N THR A 26 14.97 16.22 -12.09
CA THR A 26 14.16 15.23 -12.82
C THR A 26 12.81 15.03 -12.14
N ALA A 27 11.79 14.65 -12.92
CA ALA A 27 10.43 14.41 -12.40
C ALA A 27 10.44 13.27 -11.36
N LYS A 28 11.20 12.21 -11.58
CA LYS A 28 11.41 11.13 -10.61
C LYS A 28 11.91 11.64 -9.25
N THR A 29 12.92 12.49 -9.26
CA THR A 29 13.49 13.06 -8.03
C THR A 29 12.51 14.02 -7.34
N MET A 30 11.75 14.79 -8.12
CA MET A 30 10.73 15.70 -7.59
C MET A 30 9.58 14.94 -6.96
N MET A 31 9.13 13.85 -7.58
CA MET A 31 8.10 12.96 -7.07
C MET A 31 8.47 12.41 -5.69
N GLY A 32 9.71 11.92 -5.51
CA GLY A 32 10.17 11.40 -4.23
C GLY A 32 10.34 12.46 -3.13
N ARG A 33 10.65 13.72 -3.50
CA ARG A 33 10.86 14.81 -2.52
C ARG A 33 9.59 15.54 -2.14
N ASN A 34 8.83 15.99 -3.12
CA ASN A 34 7.60 16.74 -2.93
C ASN A 34 6.69 16.54 -4.16
N PRO A 35 5.79 15.55 -4.13
CA PRO A 35 4.92 15.24 -5.26
C PRO A 35 3.94 16.39 -5.57
N ALA A 36 3.52 17.15 -4.56
CA ALA A 36 2.61 18.29 -4.72
C ALA A 36 3.21 19.38 -5.63
N MET A 37 4.53 19.51 -5.66
CA MET A 37 5.23 20.49 -6.50
C MET A 37 4.96 20.27 -8.00
N ILE A 38 4.83 19.00 -8.44
CA ILE A 38 4.58 18.65 -9.84
C ILE A 38 3.23 19.23 -10.31
N ILE A 39 2.19 19.02 -9.49
CA ILE A 39 0.82 19.46 -9.77
C ILE A 39 0.75 20.99 -9.73
N ASN A 40 1.32 21.60 -8.69
CA ASN A 40 1.41 23.05 -8.55
C ASN A 40 2.06 23.71 -9.77
N LEU A 41 3.17 23.16 -10.24
CA LEU A 41 3.88 23.67 -11.41
C LEU A 41 3.11 23.48 -12.72
N ALA A 42 2.33 22.40 -12.85
CA ALA A 42 1.47 22.18 -14.00
C ALA A 42 0.35 23.24 -14.03
N VAL A 43 -0.41 23.37 -12.95
CA VAL A 43 -1.52 24.33 -12.85
C VAL A 43 -1.02 25.76 -13.06
N LYS A 44 0.09 26.15 -12.42
CA LYS A 44 0.69 27.49 -12.60
C LYS A 44 1.02 27.81 -14.07
N ARG A 45 1.43 26.81 -14.85
CA ARG A 45 1.76 26.96 -16.28
C ARG A 45 0.54 26.94 -17.19
N MET A 46 -0.55 26.30 -16.76
CA MET A 46 -1.82 26.30 -17.48
C MET A 46 -2.60 27.60 -17.31
N LEU A 47 -2.41 28.33 -16.20
CA LEU A 47 -3.07 29.62 -16.01
C LEU A 47 -2.46 30.71 -16.90
N PRO A 48 -3.29 31.55 -17.53
CA PRO A 48 -2.82 32.66 -18.36
C PRO A 48 -1.98 33.64 -17.54
N ARG A 49 -0.92 34.18 -18.13
CA ARG A 49 0.00 35.11 -17.44
C ARG A 49 -0.63 36.50 -17.31
N ASN A 50 -1.47 36.69 -16.30
CA ASN A 50 -2.09 37.96 -15.94
C ASN A 50 -1.90 38.30 -14.44
N LYS A 51 -2.40 39.46 -13.99
CA LYS A 51 -2.35 39.88 -12.58
C LYS A 51 -3.24 39.03 -11.67
N LEU A 52 -4.29 38.40 -12.21
CA LEU A 52 -5.24 37.54 -11.49
C LEU A 52 -4.68 36.13 -11.21
N ARG A 53 -3.72 35.67 -12.02
CA ARG A 53 -3.08 34.35 -11.90
C ARG A 53 -2.64 33.99 -10.48
N PRO A 54 -1.88 34.83 -9.74
CA PRO A 54 -1.50 34.51 -8.37
C PRO A 54 -2.69 34.42 -7.41
N PHE A 55 -3.81 35.10 -7.66
CA PHE A 55 -5.00 35.01 -6.82
C PHE A 55 -5.70 33.66 -6.99
N TRP A 56 -5.88 33.20 -8.23
CA TRP A 56 -6.45 31.88 -8.49
C TRP A 56 -5.52 30.77 -8.03
N TYR A 57 -4.21 30.91 -8.28
CA TYR A 57 -3.22 29.93 -7.85
C TYR A 57 -3.17 29.76 -6.33
N ARG A 58 -3.37 30.84 -5.55
CA ARG A 58 -3.40 30.78 -4.07
C ARG A 58 -4.58 30.01 -3.50
N ARG A 59 -5.65 29.77 -4.27
CA ARG A 59 -6.81 28.98 -3.85
C ARG A 59 -6.59 27.47 -4.01
N LEU A 60 -5.54 27.06 -4.71
CA LEU A 60 -5.21 25.66 -4.90
C LEU A 60 -4.41 25.14 -3.70
N PHE A 61 -4.93 24.12 -3.03
CA PHE A 61 -4.24 23.37 -2.00
C PHE A 61 -3.96 21.95 -2.51
N VAL A 62 -2.68 21.56 -2.54
CA VAL A 62 -2.24 20.23 -2.95
C VAL A 62 -1.47 19.60 -1.80
N TYR A 63 -1.89 18.41 -1.41
CA TYR A 63 -1.27 17.64 -0.34
C TYR A 63 -0.78 16.31 -0.92
N GLY A 64 0.36 15.81 -0.43
CA GLY A 64 0.94 14.55 -0.91
C GLY A 64 0.41 13.29 -0.21
N GLY A 65 -0.26 13.42 0.93
CA GLY A 65 -0.76 12.31 1.74
C GLY A 65 -2.29 12.22 1.73
N ALA A 66 -2.87 11.16 2.29
CA ALA A 66 -4.31 10.94 2.27
C ALA A 66 -5.12 11.85 3.22
N LEU A 67 -4.52 12.42 4.26
CA LEU A 67 -5.20 13.28 5.23
C LEU A 67 -4.97 14.76 4.90
N HIS A 68 -6.03 15.57 4.94
CA HIS A 68 -5.97 17.01 4.70
C HIS A 68 -6.71 17.78 5.82
N PRO A 69 -6.26 18.98 6.21
CA PRO A 69 -6.84 19.74 7.32
C PRO A 69 -8.25 20.29 7.05
N HIS A 70 -8.67 20.37 5.79
CA HIS A 70 -10.00 20.84 5.39
C HIS A 70 -11.05 19.73 5.33
N TRP A 71 -10.70 18.55 5.81
CA TRP A 71 -11.37 17.34 5.46
C TRP A 71 -12.31 16.88 6.57
N ASN A 72 -13.61 17.07 6.35
CA ASN A 72 -14.69 16.51 7.16
C ASN A 72 -15.31 15.22 6.54
N ILE A 73 -14.68 14.58 5.52
CA ILE A 73 -15.32 13.48 4.74
C ILE A 73 -14.34 12.38 4.26
N PRO A 74 -13.83 11.37 5.00
CA PRO A 74 -12.66 10.50 4.64
C PRO A 74 -12.47 10.13 3.15
N GLN A 75 -11.29 10.37 2.56
CA GLN A 75 -10.98 9.97 1.17
C GLN A 75 -10.38 8.57 1.10
N VAL A 76 -10.74 7.88 0.01
CA VAL A 76 -10.36 6.51 -0.34
C VAL A 76 -8.84 6.37 -0.38
N VAL A 77 -8.31 5.60 0.57
CA VAL A 77 -6.95 5.06 0.50
C VAL A 77 -7.00 3.92 -0.50
N VAL A 78 -6.48 4.15 -1.72
CA VAL A 78 -6.14 3.04 -2.59
C VAL A 78 -4.84 2.45 -2.04
N PRO A 79 -4.83 1.21 -1.52
CA PRO A 79 -3.58 0.59 -1.12
C PRO A 79 -2.69 0.48 -2.34
N VAL A 80 -1.55 1.16 -2.32
CA VAL A 80 -0.49 0.92 -3.30
C VAL A 80 0.06 -0.46 -3.00
N VAL A 81 -0.40 -1.47 -3.74
CA VAL A 81 0.20 -2.80 -3.67
C VAL A 81 1.63 -2.66 -4.19
N PRO A 82 2.67 -2.95 -3.36
CA PRO A 82 4.05 -2.83 -3.81
C PRO A 82 4.28 -3.83 -4.94
N GLU A 83 4.88 -3.39 -6.04
CA GLU A 83 5.07 -4.22 -7.25
C GLU A 83 5.90 -5.49 -6.99
N LYS A 84 6.70 -5.49 -5.91
CA LYS A 84 7.45 -6.66 -5.44
C LYS A 84 6.54 -7.87 -5.17
N ALA A 85 5.32 -7.64 -4.69
CA ALA A 85 4.35 -8.71 -4.45
C ALA A 85 3.81 -9.38 -5.73
N LYS A 86 3.92 -8.73 -6.91
CA LYS A 86 3.48 -9.32 -8.19
C LYS A 86 4.55 -10.23 -8.80
N SER A 87 5.82 -9.86 -8.68
CA SER A 87 6.94 -10.69 -9.18
C SER A 87 7.09 -11.99 -8.38
N ASP A 88 6.84 -11.94 -7.08
CA ASP A 88 7.00 -13.10 -6.19
C ASP A 88 5.93 -14.18 -6.48
N ILE A 89 4.71 -13.75 -6.87
CA ILE A 89 3.63 -14.65 -7.30
C ILE A 89 3.96 -15.31 -8.65
N VAL A 90 4.46 -14.54 -9.62
CA VAL A 90 4.78 -15.07 -10.97
C VAL A 90 5.95 -16.06 -10.92
N ASN A 91 6.95 -15.81 -10.06
CA ASN A 91 8.09 -16.72 -9.89
C ASN A 91 7.69 -18.03 -9.18
N SER A 92 6.65 -18.01 -8.35
CA SER A 92 6.14 -19.23 -7.69
C SER A 92 5.38 -20.17 -8.66
N ILE A 93 4.75 -19.62 -9.69
CA ILE A 93 4.03 -20.39 -10.74
C ILE A 93 5.02 -21.01 -11.74
N ALA A 94 6.15 -20.34 -12.00
CA ALA A 94 7.18 -20.80 -12.93
C ALA A 94 8.06 -21.96 -12.38
N THR A 95 7.88 -22.39 -11.13
CA THR A 95 8.71 -23.45 -10.51
C THR A 95 7.93 -24.74 -10.20
N SER A 96 6.67 -24.87 -10.62
CA SER A 96 5.87 -26.09 -10.41
C SER A 96 5.51 -26.82 -11.70
N GLU A 97 6.48 -27.04 -12.58
CA GLU A 97 6.44 -28.13 -13.55
C GLU A 97 7.35 -29.26 -13.03
N GLY A 98 6.86 -30.06 -12.08
CA GLY A 98 7.61 -31.24 -11.64
C GLY A 98 7.33 -31.77 -10.24
N SER A 99 6.09 -32.13 -9.92
CA SER A 99 5.83 -33.33 -9.11
C SER A 99 4.33 -33.64 -9.10
N LYS A 100 3.98 -34.69 -9.83
CA LYS A 100 2.70 -35.38 -9.67
C LYS A 100 2.69 -35.96 -8.24
N GLN A 101 2.05 -35.28 -7.29
CA GLN A 101 1.71 -35.92 -6.03
C GLN A 101 0.46 -36.76 -6.23
N GLN A 102 0.67 -38.07 -6.18
CA GLN A 102 -0.34 -39.12 -6.16
C GLN A 102 -1.42 -38.78 -5.12
N LEU A 103 -2.67 -38.64 -5.55
CA LEU A 103 -3.81 -38.63 -4.65
C LEU A 103 -3.82 -39.94 -3.87
N GLN A 104 -3.57 -39.87 -2.56
CA GLN A 104 -3.77 -41.03 -1.70
C GLN A 104 -5.28 -41.21 -1.47
N PRO A 105 -5.80 -42.45 -1.50
CA PRO A 105 -7.21 -42.70 -1.29
C PRO A 105 -7.61 -42.24 0.11
N ILE A 106 -8.71 -41.52 0.20
CA ILE A 106 -9.33 -41.10 1.46
C ILE A 106 -9.73 -42.38 2.19
N GLY A 107 -8.98 -42.72 3.24
CA GLY A 107 -9.35 -43.79 4.16
C GLY A 107 -10.73 -43.50 4.74
N MET A 108 -11.63 -44.46 4.61
CA MET A 108 -12.99 -44.37 5.15
C MET A 108 -12.87 -44.45 6.67
N MET A 109 -12.84 -43.30 7.36
CA MET A 109 -12.99 -43.29 8.80
C MET A 109 -14.43 -43.71 9.09
N GLU A 110 -14.59 -44.91 9.64
CA GLU A 110 -15.85 -45.36 10.18
C GLU A 110 -16.29 -44.38 11.27
N GLY A 111 -17.41 -43.68 11.03
CA GLY A 111 -18.05 -42.87 12.06
C GLY A 111 -18.48 -43.74 13.25
N PRO A 112 -18.54 -43.17 14.47
CA PRO A 112 -18.88 -43.92 15.67
C PRO A 112 -20.27 -44.56 15.53
N LYS A 113 -20.30 -45.89 15.48
CA LYS A 113 -21.50 -46.72 15.34
C LYS A 113 -22.21 -46.89 16.68
N ASN A 114 -22.63 -45.80 17.33
CA ASN A 114 -23.74 -45.77 18.29
C ASN A 114 -23.90 -44.36 18.88
N CYS A 115 -24.75 -43.55 18.27
CA CYS A 115 -25.31 -42.37 18.91
C CYS A 115 -26.83 -42.44 18.75
N ARG A 116 -27.54 -42.83 19.82
CA ARG A 116 -28.99 -43.13 19.77
C ARG A 116 -29.87 -41.89 19.85
N SER A 117 -29.30 -40.68 19.99
CA SER A 117 -30.02 -39.41 19.80
C SER A 117 -29.06 -38.22 19.57
N VAL A 118 -29.53 -37.20 18.87
CA VAL A 118 -28.79 -35.98 18.47
C VAL A 118 -28.51 -35.04 19.66
N PHE A 119 -29.10 -35.29 20.84
CA PHE A 119 -29.09 -34.35 21.95
C PHE A 119 -27.84 -34.40 22.86
N GLU A 120 -27.04 -35.47 22.83
CA GLU A 120 -25.85 -35.59 23.71
C GLU A 120 -24.56 -35.01 23.13
N CYS A 121 -24.51 -34.66 21.85
CA CYS A 121 -23.30 -34.10 21.24
C CYS A 121 -23.05 -32.62 21.61
N PHE A 122 -24.06 -31.90 22.14
CA PHE A 122 -23.94 -30.45 22.36
C PHE A 122 -23.25 -30.09 23.70
N THR A 123 -23.26 -31.00 24.69
CA THR A 123 -22.69 -30.75 26.03
C THR A 123 -21.19 -31.00 26.16
N LEU A 124 -20.54 -31.61 25.16
CA LEU A 124 -19.08 -31.75 25.15
C LEU A 124 -18.35 -30.54 24.54
N TYR A 125 -19.03 -29.74 23.71
CA TYR A 125 -18.41 -28.60 23.02
C TYR A 125 -18.24 -27.37 23.93
N THR A 126 -19.08 -27.21 24.94
CA THR A 126 -19.03 -26.04 25.84
C THR A 126 -18.01 -26.18 26.99
N ARG A 127 -17.46 -27.38 27.22
CA ARG A 127 -16.50 -27.63 28.31
C ARG A 127 -15.03 -27.35 27.96
N ILE A 128 -14.72 -27.14 26.68
CA ILE A 128 -13.34 -26.95 26.19
C ILE A 128 -12.98 -25.45 26.08
N ALA A 129 -13.97 -24.55 25.95
CA ALA A 129 -13.74 -23.14 25.62
C ALA A 129 -13.44 -22.20 26.81
N SER A 130 -13.38 -22.69 28.06
CA SER A 130 -13.26 -21.84 29.27
C SER A 130 -11.94 -21.99 30.04
N ARG A 131 -10.83 -22.40 29.39
CA ARG A 131 -9.53 -22.58 30.09
C ARG A 131 -8.32 -22.00 29.36
N SER A 132 -8.39 -20.73 28.96
CA SER A 132 -7.20 -19.95 28.61
C SER A 132 -7.35 -18.49 29.02
N GLU A 133 -7.20 -18.22 30.32
CA GLU A 133 -6.76 -16.90 30.78
C GLU A 133 -5.24 -16.77 30.69
N PRO A 134 -4.71 -15.54 30.56
CA PRO A 134 -3.35 -15.25 30.13
C PRO A 134 -2.34 -15.39 31.27
N ASN A 135 -1.08 -15.74 30.97
CA ASN A 135 0.01 -15.61 31.93
C ASN A 135 1.16 -14.72 31.39
N PRO A 136 1.74 -13.86 32.25
CA PRO A 136 2.67 -12.80 31.91
C PRO A 136 4.15 -13.22 31.99
N GLU A 137 5.01 -12.35 31.48
CA GLU A 137 6.46 -12.25 31.71
C GLU A 137 7.39 -13.28 31.06
N THR A 138 8.09 -12.82 30.02
CA THR A 138 9.49 -13.20 29.80
C THR A 138 10.30 -11.94 29.50
N SER A 139 10.99 -11.45 30.54
CA SER A 139 12.14 -10.57 30.43
C SER A 139 13.27 -11.28 29.66
N TYR A 140 13.80 -10.66 28.61
CA TYR A 140 15.04 -11.11 27.96
C TYR A 140 16.08 -9.98 28.05
N ASN A 141 17.11 -10.22 28.87
CA ASN A 141 18.32 -9.41 28.93
C ASN A 141 19.18 -9.68 27.69
N GLY A 142 19.79 -8.63 27.14
CA GLY A 142 20.79 -8.72 26.07
C GLY A 142 21.70 -7.50 26.10
N SER A 143 22.94 -7.76 26.53
CA SER A 143 24.19 -6.99 26.55
C SER A 143 24.27 -5.64 25.83
#